data_AF-A0A7V0VXK2-F1
#
_entry.id   AF-A0A7V0VXK2-F1
#
_cell.length_a   1.000
_cell.length_b   1.000
_cell.length_c   1.000
_cell.angle_alpha   90.00
_cell.angle_beta   90.00
_cell.angle_gamma   90.00
#
_symmetry.space_group_name_H-M   'P 1'
#
loop_
_entity.id
_entity.type
_entity.pdbx_description
1 polymer ?
#
loop_
_entity_poly.entity_id
_entity_poly.type
_entity_poly.pdbx_seq_one_letter_code
_entity_poly.pdbx_strand_id
1 'polypeptide(L)'
;MMRLKFGYLVNNIYTRRVLMRKSILLVSMFVLFLAIVSGCSQKMNDKNILASFDKQVILADELDKEISELPEWKQDKYKDQAGREEYLTLMAESRMILQIAKERKLEKHPTVVKELKEFQDQIMRDKLIEIEVDNKVKVTDGDIEKYYAENKDKYVEPDMVVVTEITQKDEEKAKAVLEKIKAGADFTELAK
;
A
#
# COMPACT_ATOMS: atom_id res chain seq x y z
N MET A 1 -33.31 45.87 78.96
CA MET A 1 -31.97 46.12 78.39
C MET A 1 -31.51 44.83 77.73
N MET A 2 -30.77 44.93 76.62
CA MET A 2 -30.03 43.85 75.93
C MET A 2 -30.74 43.13 74.75
N ARG A 3 -30.12 43.33 73.57
CA ARG A 3 -30.46 42.82 72.25
C ARG A 3 -29.81 41.44 71.98
N LEU A 4 -30.28 40.79 70.90
CA LEU A 4 -29.60 39.84 69.98
C LEU A 4 -29.64 38.32 70.31
N LYS A 5 -30.30 37.53 69.45
CA LYS A 5 -29.74 36.84 68.24
C LYS A 5 -30.78 35.87 67.66
N PHE A 6 -31.64 36.36 66.76
CA PHE A 6 -32.41 35.52 65.83
C PHE A 6 -31.49 35.22 64.62
N GLY A 7 -30.86 34.05 64.54
CA GLY A 7 -29.92 33.79 63.45
C GLY A 7 -29.26 32.42 63.32
N TYR A 8 -29.66 31.39 64.07
CA TYR A 8 -28.93 30.09 64.04
C TYR A 8 -29.76 28.84 63.72
N LEU A 9 -31.07 28.96 63.45
CA LEU A 9 -31.92 27.77 63.21
C LEU A 9 -32.35 27.54 61.76
N VAL A 10 -32.12 28.47 60.83
CA VAL A 10 -32.53 28.30 59.41
C VAL A 10 -31.37 27.82 58.52
N ASN A 11 -30.11 27.99 58.93
CA ASN A 11 -28.96 27.71 58.06
C ASN A 11 -28.49 26.24 58.03
N ASN A 12 -28.90 25.39 58.98
CA ASN A 12 -28.42 24.00 59.08
C ASN A 12 -29.24 23.00 58.21
N ILE A 13 -30.52 23.31 57.93
CA ILE A 13 -31.37 22.44 57.10
C ILE A 13 -31.04 22.61 55.60
N TYR A 14 -30.68 23.82 55.17
CA TYR A 14 -30.28 24.10 53.78
C TYR A 14 -28.91 23.53 53.42
N THR A 15 -27.92 23.63 54.32
CA THR A 15 -26.57 23.09 54.06
C THR A 15 -26.55 21.57 54.03
N ARG A 16 -27.30 20.86 54.88
CA ARG A 16 -27.39 19.38 54.84
C ARG A 16 -28.04 18.85 53.56
N ARG A 17 -29.10 19.50 53.04
CA ARG A 17 -29.74 19.10 51.77
C ARG A 17 -28.85 19.30 50.55
N VAL A 18 -28.09 20.40 50.50
CA VAL A 18 -27.18 20.69 49.38
C VAL A 18 -25.93 19.81 49.43
N LEU A 19 -25.41 19.51 50.62
CA LEU A 19 -24.28 18.58 50.80
C LEU A 19 -24.69 17.15 50.39
N MET A 20 -25.85 16.65 50.83
CA MET A 20 -26.33 15.32 50.44
C MET A 20 -26.64 15.20 48.95
N ARG A 21 -27.18 16.24 48.29
CA ARG A 21 -27.38 16.24 46.82
C ARG A 21 -26.06 16.21 46.03
N LYS A 22 -25.03 16.92 46.50
CA LYS A 22 -23.69 16.87 45.88
C LYS A 22 -23.00 15.52 46.08
N SER A 23 -23.16 14.89 47.25
CA SER A 23 -22.66 13.54 47.52
C SER A 23 -23.40 12.46 46.71
N ILE A 24 -24.72 12.58 46.52
CA ILE A 24 -25.50 11.66 45.68
C ILE A 24 -25.15 11.82 44.19
N LEU A 25 -24.93 13.05 43.70
CA LEU A 25 -24.46 13.31 42.33
C LEU A 25 -23.02 12.81 42.09
N LEU A 26 -22.10 12.96 43.07
CA LEU A 26 -20.73 12.46 42.98
C LEU A 26 -20.65 10.92 43.05
N VAL A 27 -21.46 10.27 43.91
CA VAL A 27 -21.55 8.81 43.98
C VAL A 27 -22.23 8.25 42.72
N SER A 28 -23.25 8.92 42.19
CA SER A 28 -23.88 8.57 40.91
C SER A 28 -22.91 8.70 39.73
N MET A 29 -22.03 9.71 39.73
CA MET A 29 -21.01 9.89 38.68
C MET A 29 -19.88 8.85 38.79
N PHE A 30 -19.56 8.40 40.02
CA PHE A 30 -18.56 7.35 40.27
C PHE A 30 -19.08 5.94 39.94
N VAL A 31 -20.37 5.66 40.19
CA VAL A 31 -21.02 4.40 39.78
C VAL A 31 -21.21 4.32 38.27
N LEU A 32 -21.46 5.46 37.59
CA LEU A 32 -21.49 5.52 36.13
C LEU A 32 -20.09 5.37 35.50
N PHE A 33 -19.04 5.80 36.20
CA PHE A 33 -17.64 5.59 35.79
C PHE A 33 -17.18 4.13 36.01
N LEU A 34 -17.65 3.45 37.06
CA LEU A 34 -17.38 2.02 37.27
C LEU A 34 -18.07 1.10 36.25
N ALA A 35 -19.24 1.50 35.72
CA ALA A 35 -19.95 0.73 34.70
C ALA A 35 -19.25 0.75 33.32
N ILE A 36 -18.37 1.72 33.05
CA ILE A 36 -17.62 1.81 31.78
C ILE A 36 -16.35 0.93 31.82
N VAL A 37 -15.83 0.59 33.00
CA VAL A 37 -14.61 -0.24 33.14
C VAL A 37 -14.89 -1.73 32.92
N SER A 38 -16.15 -2.18 32.99
CA SER A 38 -16.52 -3.56 32.64
C SER A 38 -16.83 -3.76 31.14
N GLY A 39 -16.65 -2.74 30.31
CA GLY A 39 -16.94 -2.76 28.88
C GLY A 39 -15.80 -3.15 27.94
N CYS A 40 -14.62 -3.53 28.45
CA CYS A 40 -13.50 -4.04 27.64
C CYS A 40 -13.18 -5.49 28.02
N SER A 41 -14.04 -6.40 27.61
CA SER A 41 -13.63 -7.78 27.35
C SER A 41 -14.52 -8.35 26.25
N GLN A 42 -14.35 -7.81 25.04
CA GLN A 42 -14.63 -8.63 23.86
C GLN A 42 -13.61 -9.76 23.92
N LYS A 43 -14.06 -10.89 24.46
CA LYS A 43 -13.38 -12.16 24.42
C LYS A 43 -13.12 -12.47 22.95
N MET A 44 -11.94 -12.12 22.45
CA MET A 44 -11.50 -12.52 21.12
C MET A 44 -11.61 -14.05 21.06
N ASN A 45 -12.27 -14.52 20.02
CA ASN A 45 -12.51 -15.94 19.83
C ASN A 45 -11.16 -16.58 19.47
N ASP A 46 -10.48 -17.19 20.45
CA ASP A 46 -9.14 -17.79 20.31
C ASP A 46 -9.00 -18.72 19.09
N LYS A 47 -10.12 -19.25 18.58
CA LYS A 47 -10.15 -20.09 17.37
C LYS A 47 -9.72 -19.41 16.07
N ASN A 48 -9.54 -18.09 16.06
CA ASN A 48 -9.19 -17.35 14.84
C ASN A 48 -7.76 -16.78 14.85
N ILE A 49 -6.97 -17.05 15.89
CA ILE A 49 -5.60 -16.57 16.01
C ILE A 49 -4.64 -17.58 15.36
N LEU A 50 -3.86 -17.14 14.38
CA LEU A 50 -2.88 -17.98 13.70
C LEU A 50 -1.45 -17.76 14.20
N ALA A 51 -1.11 -16.54 14.61
CA ALA A 51 0.18 -16.22 15.21
C ALA A 51 0.05 -15.05 16.19
N SER A 52 0.97 -14.96 17.15
CA SER A 52 1.07 -13.83 18.07
C SER A 52 2.52 -13.54 18.41
N PHE A 53 2.89 -12.26 18.44
CA PHE A 53 4.21 -11.81 18.88
C PHE A 53 4.08 -10.46 19.60
N ASP A 54 4.61 -10.40 20.82
CA ASP A 54 4.43 -9.27 21.74
C ASP A 54 2.96 -8.85 21.87
N LYS A 55 2.56 -7.70 21.33
CA LYS A 55 1.17 -7.18 21.35
C LYS A 55 0.43 -7.35 20.04
N GLN A 56 1.08 -7.91 19.02
CA GLN A 56 0.48 -8.14 17.72
C GLN A 56 -0.05 -9.56 17.62
N VAL A 57 -1.23 -9.67 17.02
CA VAL A 57 -1.91 -10.92 16.74
C VAL A 57 -2.20 -10.95 15.25
N ILE A 58 -2.03 -12.12 14.65
CA ILE A 58 -2.39 -12.41 13.28
C ILE A 58 -3.64 -13.28 13.31
N LEU A 59 -4.70 -12.82 12.66
CA LEU A 59 -5.95 -13.55 12.57
C LEU A 59 -6.06 -14.31 11.23
N ALA A 60 -6.90 -15.35 11.18
CA ALA A 60 -7.06 -16.15 9.96
C ALA A 60 -7.73 -15.37 8.82
N ASP A 61 -8.66 -14.46 9.15
CA ASP A 61 -9.31 -13.57 8.19
C ASP A 61 -8.35 -12.53 7.63
N GLU A 62 -7.35 -12.09 8.39
CA GLU A 62 -6.28 -11.22 7.87
C GLU A 62 -5.41 -11.96 6.85
N LEU A 63 -5.05 -13.21 7.13
CA LEU A 63 -4.30 -14.06 6.20
C LEU A 63 -5.07 -14.25 4.88
N ASP A 64 -6.36 -14.59 4.98
CA ASP A 64 -7.22 -14.78 3.80
C ASP A 64 -7.35 -13.51 2.98
N LYS A 65 -7.52 -12.36 3.66
CA LYS A 65 -7.61 -11.06 3.02
C LYS A 65 -6.33 -10.71 2.28
N GLU A 66 -5.17 -10.78 2.94
CA GLU A 66 -3.88 -10.43 2.32
C GLU A 66 -3.56 -11.34 1.13
N ILE A 67 -3.86 -12.65 1.20
CA ILE A 67 -3.72 -13.56 0.06
C ILE A 67 -4.64 -13.14 -1.10
N SER A 68 -5.89 -12.74 -0.80
CA SER A 68 -6.85 -12.33 -1.84
C SER A 68 -6.48 -11.01 -2.54
N GLU A 69 -5.69 -10.15 -1.88
CA GLU A 69 -5.19 -8.90 -2.43
C GLU A 69 -3.96 -9.09 -3.34
N LEU A 70 -3.36 -10.28 -3.35
CA LEU A 70 -2.27 -10.60 -4.27
C LEU A 70 -2.78 -10.69 -5.72
N PRO A 71 -1.90 -10.42 -6.72
CA PRO A 71 -2.20 -10.75 -8.10
C PRO A 71 -2.64 -12.21 -8.25
N GLU A 72 -3.63 -12.49 -9.09
CA GLU A 72 -4.25 -13.83 -9.23
C GLU A 72 -3.21 -14.95 -9.43
N TRP A 73 -2.19 -14.70 -10.25
CA TRP A 73 -1.11 -15.64 -10.54
C TRP A 73 -0.23 -16.01 -9.31
N LYS A 74 -0.26 -15.20 -8.24
CA LYS A 74 0.42 -15.50 -6.97
C LYS A 74 -0.47 -16.22 -5.96
N GLN A 75 -1.78 -16.11 -6.09
CA GLN A 75 -2.72 -16.68 -5.12
C GLN A 75 -2.63 -18.21 -5.09
N ASP A 76 -2.42 -18.84 -6.25
CA ASP A 76 -2.33 -20.30 -6.39
C ASP A 76 -1.27 -20.94 -5.49
N LYS A 77 -0.14 -20.25 -5.28
CA LYS A 77 0.94 -20.72 -4.41
C LYS A 77 0.50 -20.88 -2.95
N TYR A 78 -0.50 -20.11 -2.50
CA TYR A 78 -0.90 -20.01 -1.10
C TYR A 78 -2.28 -20.62 -0.83
N LYS A 79 -2.78 -21.48 -1.72
CA LYS A 79 -4.10 -22.13 -1.58
C LYS A 79 -4.10 -23.31 -0.63
N ASP A 80 -3.01 -24.06 -0.55
CA ASP A 80 -2.90 -25.23 0.33
C ASP A 80 -2.34 -24.88 1.71
N GLN A 81 -2.38 -25.83 2.64
CA GLN A 81 -1.94 -25.59 4.02
C GLN A 81 -0.47 -25.15 4.10
N ALA A 82 0.41 -25.77 3.30
CA ALA A 82 1.84 -25.45 3.32
C ALA A 82 2.11 -24.03 2.80
N GLY A 83 1.47 -23.63 1.70
CA GLY A 83 1.56 -22.28 1.18
C GLY A 83 0.99 -21.25 2.14
N ARG A 84 -0.12 -21.56 2.82
CA ARG A 84 -0.69 -20.67 3.85
C ARG A 84 0.25 -20.48 5.03
N GLU A 85 0.91 -21.54 5.50
CA GLU A 85 1.93 -21.47 6.55
C GLU A 85 3.16 -20.66 6.10
N GLU A 86 3.58 -20.82 4.84
CA GLU A 86 4.65 -20.01 4.24
C GLU A 86 4.28 -18.52 4.25
N TYR A 87 3.06 -18.18 3.80
CA TYR A 87 2.61 -16.79 3.78
C TYR A 87 2.42 -16.23 5.20
N LEU A 88 1.90 -17.02 6.14
CA LEU A 88 1.78 -16.64 7.54
C LEU A 88 3.14 -16.27 8.14
N THR A 89 4.19 -17.03 7.80
CA THR A 89 5.56 -16.75 8.22
C THR A 89 6.06 -15.43 7.63
N LEU A 90 5.90 -15.24 6.32
CA LEU A 90 6.26 -13.99 5.63
C LEU A 90 5.55 -12.77 6.26
N MET A 91 4.27 -12.92 6.57
CA MET A 91 3.44 -11.87 7.16
C MET A 91 3.92 -11.54 8.59
N ALA A 92 4.24 -12.56 9.40
CA ALA A 92 4.80 -12.36 10.73
C ALA A 92 6.17 -11.66 10.71
N GLU A 93 7.07 -12.08 9.83
CA GLU A 93 8.39 -11.45 9.65
C GLU A 93 8.26 -9.98 9.24
N SER A 94 7.42 -9.70 8.24
CA SER A 94 7.14 -8.33 7.77
C SER A 94 6.64 -7.42 8.89
N ARG A 95 5.65 -7.90 9.67
CA ARG A 95 5.07 -7.15 10.80
C ARG A 95 6.08 -6.92 11.92
N MET A 96 6.95 -7.89 12.21
CA MET A 96 8.04 -7.76 13.19
C MET A 96 9.06 -6.70 12.74
N ILE A 97 9.49 -6.73 11.48
CA ILE A 97 10.41 -5.73 10.93
C ILE A 97 9.79 -4.33 11.00
N LEU A 98 8.52 -4.20 10.62
CA LEU A 98 7.80 -2.92 10.68
C LEU A 98 7.67 -2.40 12.13
N GLN A 99 7.47 -3.29 13.10
CA GLN A 99 7.46 -2.91 14.52
C GLN A 99 8.82 -2.34 14.94
N ILE A 100 9.92 -3.02 14.61
CA ILE A 100 11.27 -2.55 14.91
C ILE A 100 11.54 -1.19 14.27
N ALA A 101 11.09 -0.98 13.03
CA ALA A 101 11.19 0.30 12.34
C ALA A 101 10.46 1.43 13.10
N LYS A 102 9.25 1.17 13.59
CA LYS A 102 8.47 2.11 14.41
C LYS A 102 9.11 2.39 15.78
N GLU A 103 9.62 1.36 16.45
CA GLU A 103 10.34 1.52 17.72
C GLU A 103 11.59 2.40 17.58
N ARG A 104 12.29 2.25 16.45
CA ARG A 104 13.43 3.09 16.06
C ARG A 104 13.04 4.47 15.52
N LYS A 105 11.73 4.77 15.49
CA LYS A 105 11.17 6.05 15.02
C LYS A 105 11.59 6.40 13.60
N LEU A 106 11.70 5.39 12.72
CA LEU A 106 12.14 5.60 11.34
C LEU A 106 11.15 6.47 10.54
N GLU A 107 9.90 6.61 10.99
CA GLU A 107 8.95 7.59 10.43
C GLU A 107 9.41 9.04 10.55
N LYS A 108 10.37 9.33 11.44
CA LYS A 108 10.99 10.66 11.60
C LYS A 108 12.33 10.78 10.89
N HIS A 109 12.82 9.68 10.31
CA HIS A 109 14.08 9.70 9.59
C HIS A 109 13.97 10.65 8.37
N PRO A 110 14.94 11.55 8.12
CA PRO A 110 14.81 12.57 7.08
C PRO A 110 14.47 12.00 5.70
N THR A 111 15.09 10.88 5.33
CA THR A 111 14.81 10.20 4.06
C THR A 111 13.38 9.68 3.99
N VAL A 112 12.87 9.05 5.05
CA VAL A 112 11.51 8.49 5.08
C VAL A 112 10.47 9.60 5.01
N VAL A 113 10.67 10.69 5.76
CA VAL A 113 9.77 11.86 5.73
C VAL A 113 9.73 12.47 4.33
N LYS A 114 10.90 12.62 3.69
CA LYS A 114 11.01 13.14 2.33
C LYS A 114 10.29 12.24 1.33
N GLU A 115 10.58 10.94 1.33
CA GLU A 115 9.97 9.97 0.42
C GLU A 115 8.45 9.88 0.59
N LEU A 116 7.95 9.89 1.83
CA LEU A 116 6.51 9.92 2.09
C LEU A 116 5.84 11.18 1.52
N LYS A 117 6.50 12.33 1.62
CA LYS A 117 5.98 13.58 1.07
C LYS A 117 5.97 13.55 -0.46
N GLU A 118 7.05 13.08 -1.09
CA GLU A 118 7.14 12.95 -2.54
C GLU A 118 6.10 11.97 -3.09
N PHE A 119 5.91 10.83 -2.42
CA PHE A 119 4.90 9.84 -2.78
C PHE A 119 3.47 10.36 -2.61
N GLN A 120 3.20 11.09 -1.51
CA GLN A 120 1.92 11.75 -1.30
C GLN A 120 1.61 12.75 -2.41
N ASP A 121 2.58 13.61 -2.75
CA ASP A 121 2.41 14.61 -3.80
C ASP A 121 2.21 13.97 -5.17
N GLN A 122 2.86 12.83 -5.45
CA GLN A 122 2.63 12.05 -6.66
C GLN A 122 1.20 11.50 -6.72
N ILE A 123 0.74 10.79 -5.68
CA ILE A 123 -0.62 10.22 -5.64
C ILE A 123 -1.68 11.33 -5.86
N MET A 124 -1.50 12.50 -5.25
CA MET A 124 -2.45 13.60 -5.40
C MET A 124 -2.48 14.15 -6.83
N ARG A 125 -1.33 14.26 -7.51
CA ARG A 125 -1.27 14.70 -8.92
C ARG A 125 -1.91 13.67 -9.83
N ASP A 126 -1.56 12.40 -9.67
CA ASP A 126 -2.09 11.31 -10.49
C ASP A 126 -3.61 11.22 -10.32
N LYS A 127 -4.11 11.36 -9.08
CA LYS A 127 -5.56 11.37 -8.82
C LYS A 127 -6.26 12.56 -9.44
N LEU A 128 -5.63 13.73 -9.47
CA LEU A 128 -6.20 14.91 -10.14
C LEU A 128 -6.29 14.69 -11.66
N ILE A 129 -5.25 14.12 -12.29
CA ILE A 129 -5.26 13.78 -13.71
C ILE A 129 -6.37 12.78 -14.02
N GLU A 130 -6.49 11.73 -13.20
CA GLU A 130 -7.55 10.73 -13.35
C GLU A 130 -8.94 11.39 -13.32
N ILE A 131 -9.18 12.29 -12.36
CA ILE A 131 -10.48 12.98 -12.18
C ILE A 131 -10.75 13.98 -13.30
N GLU A 132 -9.76 14.81 -13.64
CA GLU A 132 -9.94 15.98 -14.51
C GLU A 132 -9.69 15.70 -15.98
N VAL A 133 -8.97 14.63 -16.31
CA VAL A 133 -8.60 14.25 -17.67
C VAL A 133 -9.19 12.89 -18.00
N ASP A 134 -8.67 11.81 -17.42
CA ASP A 134 -8.96 10.44 -17.87
C ASP A 134 -10.45 10.10 -17.79
N ASN A 135 -11.10 10.43 -16.67
CA ASN A 135 -12.53 10.19 -16.47
C ASN A 135 -13.46 11.10 -17.30
N LYS A 136 -12.92 12.19 -17.88
CA LYS A 136 -13.69 13.16 -18.68
C LYS A 136 -13.49 12.96 -20.18
N VAL A 137 -12.37 12.36 -20.59
CA VAL A 137 -12.11 12.01 -21.99
C VAL A 137 -12.95 10.78 -22.36
N LYS A 138 -13.66 10.86 -23.48
CA LYS A 138 -14.36 9.72 -24.09
C LYS A 138 -13.74 9.46 -25.44
N VAL A 139 -13.05 8.33 -25.56
CA VAL A 139 -12.55 7.83 -26.86
C VAL A 139 -13.68 7.04 -27.50
N THR A 140 -14.06 7.41 -28.72
CA THR A 140 -15.08 6.70 -29.49
C THR A 140 -14.44 5.72 -30.46
N ASP A 141 -15.21 4.73 -30.94
CA ASP A 141 -14.73 3.81 -31.98
C ASP A 141 -14.29 4.57 -33.24
N GLY A 142 -14.96 5.67 -33.58
CA GLY A 142 -14.57 6.54 -34.70
C GLY A 142 -13.23 7.25 -34.50
N ASP A 143 -12.88 7.63 -33.27
CA ASP A 143 -11.56 8.20 -32.96
C ASP A 143 -10.45 7.17 -33.14
N ILE A 144 -10.72 5.92 -32.76
CA ILE A 144 -9.82 4.78 -32.92
C ILE A 144 -9.61 4.48 -34.40
N GLU A 145 -10.69 4.35 -35.18
CA GLU A 145 -10.62 4.09 -36.62
C GLU A 145 -9.86 5.19 -37.36
N LYS A 146 -10.14 6.46 -37.03
CA LYS A 146 -9.46 7.61 -37.62
C LYS A 146 -7.97 7.59 -37.30
N TYR A 147 -7.60 7.40 -36.03
CA TYR A 147 -6.20 7.32 -35.63
C TYR A 147 -5.47 6.18 -36.36
N TYR A 148 -6.08 5.00 -36.41
CA TYR A 148 -5.52 3.85 -37.13
C TYR A 148 -5.32 4.17 -38.61
N ALA A 149 -6.32 4.75 -39.28
CA ALA A 149 -6.25 5.09 -40.70
C ALA A 149 -5.15 6.13 -41.00
N GLU A 150 -4.99 7.13 -40.15
CA GLU A 150 -3.98 8.18 -40.27
C GLU A 150 -2.55 7.70 -39.93
N ASN A 151 -2.41 6.55 -39.25
CA ASN A 151 -1.13 6.03 -38.75
C ASN A 151 -0.85 4.58 -39.19
N LYS A 152 -1.43 4.13 -40.32
CA LYS A 152 -1.29 2.73 -40.78
C LYS A 152 0.16 2.29 -40.96
N ASP A 153 1.03 3.21 -41.33
CA ASP A 153 2.48 3.02 -41.50
C ASP A 153 3.20 2.59 -40.20
N LYS A 154 2.63 2.90 -39.03
CA LYS A 154 3.16 2.44 -37.73
C LYS A 154 2.78 1.00 -37.39
N TYR A 155 1.82 0.43 -38.10
CA TYR A 155 1.23 -0.89 -37.83
C TYR A 155 1.52 -1.89 -38.96
N VAL A 156 2.46 -1.57 -39.84
CA VAL A 156 3.00 -2.51 -40.83
C VAL A 156 4.38 -2.97 -40.37
N GLU A 157 4.64 -4.26 -40.51
CA GLU A 157 6.01 -4.76 -40.45
C GLU A 157 6.67 -4.43 -41.80
N PRO A 158 7.78 -3.68 -41.81
CA PRO A 158 8.47 -3.37 -43.06
C PRO A 158 9.08 -4.64 -43.65
N ASP A 159 9.34 -4.63 -44.96
CA ASP A 159 10.03 -5.73 -45.62
C ASP A 159 11.41 -5.93 -44.96
N MET A 160 11.59 -7.12 -44.37
CA MET A 160 12.84 -7.52 -43.73
C MET A 160 13.65 -8.36 -44.72
N VAL A 161 14.90 -7.95 -44.93
CA VAL A 161 15.88 -8.75 -45.69
C VAL A 161 16.96 -9.25 -44.75
N VAL A 162 17.37 -10.51 -44.93
CA VAL A 162 18.53 -11.07 -44.24
C VAL A 162 19.77 -10.71 -45.05
N VAL A 163 20.69 -9.94 -44.45
CA VAL A 163 21.95 -9.52 -45.06
C VAL A 163 23.10 -10.17 -44.31
N THR A 164 24.08 -10.70 -45.05
CA THR A 164 25.37 -11.09 -44.49
C THR A 164 26.39 -10.06 -44.97
N GLU A 165 27.17 -9.49 -44.04
CA GLU A 165 28.18 -8.47 -44.33
C GLU A 165 29.58 -9.01 -44.06
N ILE A 166 30.55 -8.67 -44.93
CA ILE A 166 31.98 -8.84 -44.66
C ILE A 166 32.61 -7.46 -44.54
N THR A 167 33.06 -7.11 -43.34
CA THR A 167 33.67 -5.80 -43.06
C THR A 167 35.20 -5.90 -43.08
N GLN A 168 35.87 -4.92 -43.70
CA GLN A 168 37.35 -4.86 -43.77
C GLN A 168 37.87 -3.51 -43.26
N LYS A 169 39.12 -3.49 -42.81
CA LYS A 169 39.74 -2.29 -42.21
C LYS A 169 40.03 -1.17 -43.20
N ASP A 170 40.17 -1.49 -44.47
CA ASP A 170 40.52 -0.55 -45.54
C ASP A 170 39.88 -0.96 -46.87
N GLU A 171 39.74 0.01 -47.77
CA GLU A 171 39.04 -0.12 -49.05
C GLU A 171 39.71 -1.14 -49.97
N GLU A 172 41.04 -1.22 -49.95
CA GLU A 172 41.80 -2.15 -50.78
C GLU A 172 41.48 -3.60 -50.42
N LYS A 173 41.44 -3.93 -49.13
CA LYS A 173 41.03 -5.26 -48.67
C LYS A 173 39.57 -5.57 -48.97
N ALA A 174 38.68 -4.59 -48.81
CA ALA A 174 37.26 -4.76 -49.15
C ALA A 174 37.10 -5.08 -50.65
N LYS A 175 37.79 -4.34 -51.53
CA LYS A 175 37.80 -4.58 -52.98
C LYS A 175 38.39 -5.94 -53.34
N ALA A 176 39.48 -6.35 -52.68
CA ALA A 176 40.08 -7.66 -52.92
C ALA A 176 39.14 -8.82 -52.55
N VAL A 177 38.38 -8.68 -51.47
CA VAL A 177 37.35 -9.66 -51.07
C VAL A 177 36.17 -9.63 -52.05
N LEU A 178 35.72 -8.46 -52.48
CA LEU A 178 34.65 -8.31 -53.47
C LEU A 178 34.99 -9.01 -54.80
N GLU A 179 36.22 -8.88 -55.29
CA GLU A 179 36.63 -9.55 -56.53
C GLU A 179 36.64 -11.08 -56.38
N LYS A 180 37.01 -11.61 -55.20
CA LYS A 180 36.89 -13.05 -54.92
C LYS A 180 35.44 -13.52 -54.92
N ILE A 181 34.53 -12.74 -54.32
CA ILE A 181 33.09 -13.05 -54.32
C ILE A 181 32.55 -13.05 -55.75
N LYS A 182 32.87 -12.04 -56.57
CA LYS A 182 32.46 -11.98 -57.99
C LYS A 182 33.02 -13.14 -58.82
N ALA A 183 34.20 -13.65 -58.46
CA ALA A 183 34.81 -14.82 -59.08
C ALA A 183 34.21 -16.16 -58.60
N GLY A 184 33.20 -16.15 -57.72
CA GLY A 184 32.47 -17.33 -57.27
C GLY A 184 32.99 -17.95 -55.97
N ALA A 185 33.83 -17.26 -55.19
CA ALA A 185 34.21 -17.72 -53.87
C ALA A 185 33.02 -17.69 -52.90
N ASP A 186 32.98 -18.66 -51.97
CA ASP A 186 31.91 -18.76 -50.98
C ASP A 186 31.95 -17.57 -49.98
N PHE A 187 30.81 -16.91 -49.80
CA PHE A 187 30.69 -15.73 -48.95
C PHE A 187 30.88 -16.07 -47.47
N THR A 188 30.40 -17.23 -47.02
CA THR A 188 30.48 -17.65 -45.61
C THR A 188 31.93 -17.97 -45.23
N GLU A 189 32.68 -18.60 -46.14
CA GLU A 189 34.11 -18.86 -45.93
C GLU A 189 34.94 -17.58 -45.91
N LEU A 190 34.58 -16.56 -46.68
CA LEU A 190 35.26 -15.25 -46.68
C LEU A 190 34.90 -14.37 -45.47
N ALA A 191 33.85 -14.72 -44.73
CA ALA A 191 33.36 -14.00 -43.56
C ALA A 191 33.93 -14.50 -42.21
N LYS A 192 34.68 -15.61 -42.21
CA LYS A 192 35.38 -16.14 -41.02
C LYS A 192 36.65 -15.36 -40.70
#